data_AF-A0A4V4HBP2-F1
#
_entry.id   AF-A0A4V4HBP2-F1
#
_cell.length_a   1.000
_cell.length_b   1.000
_cell.length_c   1.000
_cell.angle_alpha   90.00
_cell.angle_beta   90.00
_cell.angle_gamma   90.00
#
_symmetry.space_group_name_H-M   'P 1'
#
loop_
_entity.id
_entity.type
_entity.pdbx_description
1 polymer ?
#
loop_
_entity_poly.entity_id
_entity_poly.type
_entity_poly.pdbx_seq_one_letter_code
_entity_poly.pdbx_strand_id
1 'polypeptide(L)'
;MSTVSTNANNKNAGDDNQPTINDIPSLRNGIIKTVKSTGKVEFTILVVGETGVGKSSYADLSLSGSFSGQVEKAVKMLEQNHKAMEEKGVDKSTLDKVQNSLDEMKRKLDLLKKAQKESEEGIIRRVFNTVTGRS
;
A
#
# COMPACT_ATOMS: atom_id res chain seq x y z
N MET A 1 9.86 -31.61 -41.36
CA MET A 1 9.33 -32.28 -40.15
C MET A 1 10.51 -32.78 -39.35
N SER A 2 10.87 -32.09 -38.26
CA SER A 2 11.91 -32.54 -37.32
C SER A 2 11.25 -32.81 -35.98
N THR A 3 11.35 -34.05 -35.53
CA THR A 3 10.88 -34.53 -34.23
C THR A 3 11.86 -34.07 -33.14
N VAL A 4 11.43 -33.14 -32.28
CA VAL A 4 12.15 -32.83 -31.04
C VAL A 4 11.69 -33.84 -30.00
N SER A 5 12.63 -34.69 -29.58
CA SER A 5 12.44 -35.72 -28.56
C SER A 5 12.37 -35.07 -27.18
N THR A 6 11.24 -35.27 -26.49
CA THR A 6 11.06 -34.91 -25.08
C THR A 6 11.90 -35.84 -24.21
N ASN A 7 12.90 -35.32 -23.50
CA ASN A 7 13.58 -36.08 -22.46
C ASN A 7 12.96 -35.79 -21.09
N ALA A 8 12.27 -36.79 -20.55
CA ALA A 8 11.70 -36.80 -19.22
C ALA A 8 12.74 -37.34 -18.21
N ASN A 9 13.42 -36.44 -17.50
CA ASN A 9 13.85 -36.59 -16.11
C ASN A 9 14.93 -35.55 -15.78
N ASN A 10 14.55 -34.49 -15.08
CA ASN A 10 15.46 -33.89 -14.11
C ASN A 10 14.65 -33.43 -12.90
N LYS A 11 14.50 -34.34 -11.94
CA LYS A 11 14.14 -33.99 -10.55
C LYS A 11 15.37 -33.30 -9.97
N ASN A 12 15.55 -32.02 -10.27
CA ASN A 12 16.60 -31.24 -9.62
C ASN A 12 16.09 -30.88 -8.22
N ALA A 13 16.79 -31.40 -7.21
CA ALA A 13 16.60 -31.04 -5.81
C ALA A 13 16.63 -29.51 -5.69
N GLY A 14 15.72 -28.95 -4.89
CA GLY A 14 15.51 -27.52 -4.73
C GLY A 14 16.80 -26.79 -4.40
N ASP A 15 17.28 -26.04 -5.39
CA ASP A 15 18.33 -25.05 -5.22
C ASP A 15 17.67 -23.80 -4.64
N ASP A 16 17.61 -23.73 -3.31
CA ASP A 16 16.98 -22.67 -2.53
C ASP A 16 17.61 -21.28 -2.74
N ASN A 17 18.66 -21.19 -3.57
CA ASN A 17 19.43 -20.00 -3.91
C ASN A 17 19.14 -19.42 -5.30
N GLN A 18 18.14 -19.93 -6.02
CA GLN A 18 17.81 -19.38 -7.33
C GLN A 18 17.22 -17.96 -7.23
N PRO A 19 17.61 -17.03 -8.12
CA PRO A 19 17.02 -15.70 -8.18
C PRO A 19 15.49 -15.76 -8.33
N THR A 20 14.76 -15.30 -7.30
CA THR A 20 13.30 -15.33 -7.32
C THR A 20 12.77 -14.19 -8.18
N ILE A 21 12.41 -14.49 -9.44
CA ILE A 21 11.67 -13.55 -10.28
C ILE A 21 10.26 -13.39 -9.71
N ASN A 22 9.81 -12.14 -9.57
CA ASN A 22 8.46 -11.80 -9.12
C ASN A 22 7.48 -11.79 -10.30
N ASP A 23 6.30 -12.37 -10.11
CA ASP A 23 5.22 -12.33 -11.10
C ASP A 23 4.28 -11.13 -10.88
N ILE A 24 3.68 -10.64 -11.97
CA ILE A 24 2.77 -9.48 -11.97
C ILE A 24 1.60 -9.67 -10.99
N PRO A 25 0.90 -10.83 -10.94
CA PRO A 25 -0.16 -11.04 -9.96
C PRO A 25 0.29 -10.89 -8.51
N SER A 26 1.46 -11.43 -8.14
CA SER A 26 2.04 -11.28 -6.80
C SER A 26 2.32 -9.82 -6.46
N LEU A 27 2.93 -9.08 -7.38
CA LEU A 27 3.21 -7.65 -7.21
C LEU A 27 1.92 -6.81 -7.06
N ARG A 28 0.87 -7.13 -7.84
CA ARG A 28 -0.45 -6.48 -7.71
C ARG A 28 -1.07 -6.69 -6.33
N ASN A 29 -0.78 -7.81 -5.68
CA ASN A 29 -1.24 -8.12 -4.34
C ASN A 29 -0.28 -7.62 -3.23
N GLY A 30 0.75 -6.83 -3.59
CA GLY A 30 1.75 -6.34 -2.64
C GLY A 30 2.72 -7.41 -2.13
N ILE A 31 2.80 -8.56 -2.79
CA ILE A 31 3.67 -9.68 -2.41
C ILE A 31 4.97 -9.58 -3.20
N ILE A 32 6.09 -9.41 -2.48
CA ILE A 32 7.44 -9.50 -3.03
C ILE A 32 8.06 -10.81 -2.56
N LYS A 33 8.27 -11.73 -3.48
CA LYS A 33 9.03 -12.97 -3.28
C LYS A 33 10.50 -12.63 -3.21
N THR A 34 11.16 -13.11 -2.17
CA THR A 34 12.58 -12.90 -1.91
C THR A 34 13.27 -14.24 -1.79
N VAL A 35 14.60 -14.26 -1.84
CA VAL A 35 15.36 -15.44 -1.39
C VAL A 35 15.08 -15.67 0.10
N LYS A 36 15.05 -16.94 0.53
CA LYS A 36 14.95 -17.27 1.95
C LYS A 36 16.21 -16.77 2.63
N SER A 37 16.07 -15.76 3.49
CA SER A 37 17.15 -15.22 4.30
C SER A 37 16.82 -15.41 5.78
N THR A 38 17.78 -15.94 6.54
CA THR A 38 17.75 -16.02 8.01
C THR A 38 18.12 -14.68 8.69
N GLY A 39 18.33 -13.60 7.92
CA GLY A 39 18.66 -12.26 8.41
C GLY A 39 17.91 -11.13 7.68
N LYS A 40 18.16 -9.88 8.11
CA LYS A 40 17.52 -8.67 7.58
C LYS A 40 18.02 -8.40 6.15
N VAL A 41 17.13 -8.48 5.16
CA VAL A 41 17.45 -8.19 3.75
C VAL A 41 17.04 -6.75 3.44
N GLU A 42 17.96 -5.96 2.89
CA GLU A 42 17.66 -4.62 2.39
C GLU A 42 17.25 -4.66 0.92
N PHE A 43 16.21 -3.91 0.57
CA PHE A 43 15.72 -3.78 -0.80
C PHE A 43 15.76 -2.32 -1.23
N THR A 44 16.24 -2.07 -2.45
CA THR A 44 16.14 -0.76 -3.10
C THR A 44 14.99 -0.79 -4.10
N ILE A 45 14.02 0.12 -3.94
CA ILE A 45 12.92 0.30 -4.90
C ILE A 45 13.27 1.48 -5.80
N LEU A 46 13.36 1.26 -7.11
CA LEU A 46 13.57 2.31 -8.11
C LEU A 46 12.25 2.67 -8.77
N VAL A 47 11.80 3.92 -8.59
CA VAL A 47 10.57 4.44 -9.21
C VAL A 47 10.93 5.23 -10.48
N VAL A 48 10.47 4.78 -11.65
CA VAL A 48 10.80 5.36 -12.97
C VAL A 48 9.54 5.86 -13.67
N GLY A 49 9.62 7.03 -14.34
CA GLY A 49 8.51 7.64 -15.10
C GLY A 49 8.81 9.07 -15.54
N GLU A 50 7.96 9.67 -16.37
CA GLU A 50 8.11 11.04 -16.89
C GLU A 50 8.11 12.10 -15.77
N THR A 51 8.77 13.23 -15.97
CA THR A 51 8.80 14.34 -15.00
C THR A 51 7.39 14.89 -14.78
N GLY A 52 7.02 15.24 -13.55
CA GLY A 52 5.69 15.77 -13.23
C GLY A 52 4.61 14.76 -12.84
N VAL A 53 4.86 13.45 -12.98
CA VAL A 53 3.86 12.39 -12.67
C VAL A 53 3.77 11.98 -11.19
N GLY A 54 4.30 12.78 -10.27
CA GLY A 54 4.15 12.53 -8.83
C GLY A 54 4.96 11.38 -8.25
N LYS A 55 6.10 11.00 -8.86
CA LYS A 55 6.99 9.93 -8.37
C LYS A 55 7.40 10.10 -6.90
N SER A 56 7.69 11.35 -6.48
CA SER A 56 8.03 11.67 -5.10
C SER A 56 6.85 11.44 -4.16
N SER A 57 5.65 11.86 -4.55
CA SER A 57 4.42 11.62 -3.78
C SER A 57 4.11 10.14 -3.66
N TYR A 58 4.35 9.34 -4.71
CA TYR A 58 4.20 7.89 -4.66
C TYR A 58 5.22 7.23 -3.73
N ALA A 59 6.48 7.69 -3.74
CA ALA A 59 7.52 7.21 -2.82
C ALA A 59 7.13 7.53 -1.37
N ASP A 60 6.70 8.76 -1.08
CA ASP A 60 6.24 9.16 0.25
C ASP A 60 5.03 8.33 0.71
N LEU A 61 4.08 8.04 -0.18
CA LEU A 61 2.91 7.19 0.11
C LEU A 61 3.28 5.73 0.34
N SER A 62 4.25 5.21 -0.42
CA SER A 62 4.76 3.84 -0.26
C SER A 62 5.54 3.69 1.04
N LEU A 63 6.30 4.73 1.43
CA LEU A 63 7.09 4.75 2.67
C LEU A 63 6.24 5.06 3.91
N SER A 64 5.15 5.83 3.78
CA SER A 64 4.25 6.12 4.91
C SER A 64 3.33 4.95 5.28
N GLY A 65 3.36 3.87 4.49
CA GLY A 65 2.59 2.64 4.74
C GLY A 65 1.08 2.76 4.57
N SER A 66 0.55 3.97 4.34
CA SER A 66 -0.87 4.20 4.08
C SER A 66 -1.17 5.60 3.55
N PHE A 67 -1.94 5.67 2.45
CA PHE A 67 -2.55 6.89 1.93
C PHE A 67 -3.52 7.52 2.95
N SER A 68 -4.22 6.70 3.75
CA SER A 68 -5.13 7.20 4.79
C SER A 68 -4.37 7.94 5.90
N GLY A 69 -3.15 7.51 6.23
CA GLY A 69 -2.30 8.19 7.22
C GLY A 69 -1.87 9.60 6.79
N GLN A 70 -1.59 9.80 5.51
CA GLN A 70 -1.23 11.12 4.98
C GLN A 70 -2.45 12.06 4.93
N VAL A 71 -3.62 11.52 4.54
CA VAL A 71 -4.89 12.26 4.61
C VAL A 71 -5.24 12.63 6.06
N GLU A 72 -5.00 11.73 7.02
CA GLU A 72 -5.23 12.00 8.44
C GLU A 72 -4.36 13.14 8.98
N LYS A 73 -3.08 13.19 8.60
CA LYS A 73 -2.19 14.30 8.98
C LYS A 73 -2.69 15.62 8.41
N ALA A 74 -3.09 15.64 7.14
CA ALA A 74 -3.63 16.84 6.50
C ALA A 74 -4.91 17.32 7.21
N VAL A 75 -5.82 16.39 7.55
CA VAL A 75 -7.03 16.70 8.35
C VAL A 75 -6.65 17.33 9.68
N LYS A 76 -5.72 16.73 10.45
CA LYS A 76 -5.29 17.28 11.75
C LYS A 76 -4.68 18.67 11.65
N MET A 77 -3.86 18.93 10.64
CA MET A 77 -3.30 20.27 10.41
C MET A 77 -4.38 21.29 10.07
N LEU A 78 -5.37 20.91 9.27
CA LEU A 78 -6.49 21.79 8.91
C LEU A 78 -7.41 22.09 10.11
N GLU A 79 -7.65 21.13 11.00
CA GLU A 79 -8.39 21.36 12.26
C GLU A 79 -7.68 22.36 13.17
N GLN A 80 -6.36 22.24 13.30
CA GLN A 80 -5.56 23.18 14.08
C GLN A 80 -5.62 24.58 13.47
N ASN A 81 -5.54 24.68 12.15
CA ASN A 81 -5.66 25.95 11.44
C ASN A 81 -7.07 26.55 11.58
N HIS A 82 -8.12 25.75 11.53
CA HIS A 82 -9.51 26.20 11.72
C HIS A 82 -9.71 26.78 13.13
N LYS A 83 -9.22 26.11 14.17
CA LYS A 83 -9.23 26.65 15.55
C LYS A 83 -8.46 27.96 15.66
N ALA A 84 -7.27 28.03 15.06
CA ALA A 84 -6.49 29.26 15.05
C ALA A 84 -7.18 30.40 14.27
N MET A 85 -7.98 30.08 13.24
CA MET A 85 -8.80 31.06 12.51
C MET A 85 -9.99 31.54 13.34
N GLU A 86 -10.62 30.64 14.10
CA GLU A 86 -11.71 30.95 15.03
C GLU A 86 -11.22 31.88 16.14
N GLU A 87 -10.08 31.57 16.77
CA GLU A 87 -9.43 32.42 17.78
C GLU A 87 -9.02 33.79 17.25
N LYS A 88 -8.64 33.88 15.96
CA LYS A 88 -8.29 35.15 15.30
C LYS A 88 -9.51 35.96 14.85
N GLY A 89 -10.73 35.47 15.06
CA GLY A 89 -11.95 36.17 14.69
C GLY A 89 -12.18 36.25 13.19
N VAL A 90 -11.72 35.26 12.42
CA VAL A 90 -12.04 35.13 10.98
C VAL A 90 -13.57 35.08 10.80
N ASP A 91 -14.07 35.62 9.70
CA ASP A 91 -15.50 35.68 9.45
C ASP A 91 -16.14 34.28 9.44
N LYS A 92 -17.36 34.20 9.99
CA LYS A 92 -18.09 32.95 10.17
C LYS A 92 -18.32 32.20 8.85
N SER A 93 -18.54 32.92 7.75
CA SER A 93 -18.82 32.28 6.46
C SER A 93 -17.58 31.56 5.89
N THR A 94 -16.39 32.07 6.16
CA THR A 94 -15.12 31.43 5.82
C THR A 94 -14.85 30.23 6.74
N LEU A 95 -15.10 30.37 8.04
CA LEU A 95 -15.00 29.25 8.99
C LEU A 95 -15.95 28.10 8.61
N ASP A 96 -17.18 28.41 8.20
CA ASP A 96 -18.18 27.42 7.79
C ASP A 96 -17.75 26.67 6.52
N LYS A 97 -17.15 27.36 5.54
CA LYS A 97 -16.62 26.71 4.32
C LYS A 97 -15.47 25.76 4.63
N VAL A 98 -14.56 26.17 5.50
CA VAL A 98 -13.43 25.33 5.95
C VAL A 98 -13.97 24.13 6.71
N GLN A 99 -14.93 24.32 7.61
CA GLN A 99 -15.55 23.25 8.39
C GLN A 99 -16.25 22.22 7.47
N ASN A 100 -17.06 22.67 6.52
CA ASN A 100 -17.73 21.79 5.56
C ASN A 100 -16.73 20.93 4.75
N SER A 101 -15.63 21.54 4.31
CA SER A 101 -14.56 20.84 3.59
C SER A 101 -13.84 19.82 4.47
N LEU A 102 -13.64 20.17 5.75
CA LEU A 102 -13.07 19.28 6.77
C LEU A 102 -13.95 18.07 7.02
N ASP A 103 -15.27 18.27 7.12
CA ASP A 103 -16.24 17.19 7.32
C ASP A 103 -16.27 16.24 6.13
N GLU A 104 -16.21 16.74 4.90
CA GLU A 104 -16.11 15.91 3.71
C GLU A 104 -14.81 15.09 3.69
N MET A 105 -13.69 15.70 4.04
CA MET A 105 -12.39 15.03 4.09
C MET A 105 -12.36 13.93 5.17
N LYS A 106 -12.97 14.18 6.33
CA LYS A 106 -13.15 13.17 7.39
C LYS A 106 -14.00 11.99 6.94
N ARG A 107 -15.10 12.24 6.22
CA ARG A 107 -15.93 11.17 5.65
C ARG A 107 -15.15 10.31 4.67
N LYS A 108 -14.38 10.94 3.76
CA LYS A 108 -13.52 10.22 2.82
C LYS A 108 -12.43 9.42 3.53
N LEU A 109 -11.82 9.99 4.57
CA LEU A 109 -10.84 9.30 5.41
C LEU A 109 -11.43 8.06 6.11
N ASP A 110 -12.66 8.16 6.62
CA ASP A 110 -13.36 7.04 7.25
C ASP A 110 -13.62 5.90 6.25
N LEU A 111 -14.03 6.22 5.02
CA LEU A 111 -14.18 5.23 3.95
C LEU A 111 -12.86 4.52 3.62
N LEU A 112 -11.75 5.28 3.54
CA LEU A 112 -10.42 4.71 3.30
C LEU A 112 -9.99 3.77 4.44
N LYS A 113 -10.26 4.15 5.69
CA LYS A 113 -9.96 3.31 6.87
C LYS A 113 -10.80 2.03 6.91
N LYS A 114 -12.08 2.11 6.57
CA LYS A 114 -12.97 0.94 6.48
C LYS A 114 -12.50 -0.03 5.39
N ALA A 115 -12.21 0.48 4.19
CA ALA A 115 -11.70 -0.33 3.09
C ALA A 115 -10.36 -1.00 3.44
N GLN A 116 -9.48 -0.29 4.16
CA GLN A 116 -8.21 -0.86 4.63
C GLN A 116 -8.46 -1.99 5.65
N LYS A 117 -9.33 -1.78 6.63
CA LYS A 117 -9.67 -2.77 7.65
C LYS A 117 -10.31 -4.02 7.05
N GLU A 118 -11.26 -3.86 6.14
CA GLU A 118 -11.90 -4.97 5.42
C GLU A 118 -10.90 -5.77 4.58
N SER A 119 -9.93 -5.08 3.96
CA SER A 119 -8.82 -5.71 3.24
C SER A 119 -7.92 -6.51 4.18
N GLU A 120 -7.54 -5.96 5.33
CA GLU A 120 -6.72 -6.62 6.36
C GLU A 120 -7.42 -7.86 6.92
N GLU A 121 -8.71 -7.77 7.26
CA GLU A 121 -9.52 -8.91 7.72
C GLU A 121 -9.63 -10.01 6.65
N GLY A 122 -9.84 -9.63 5.38
CA GLY A 122 -9.87 -10.56 4.26
C GLY A 122 -8.53 -11.23 3.97
N ILE A 123 -7.41 -10.55 4.24
CA ILE A 123 -6.06 -11.13 4.16
C ILE A 123 -5.84 -12.11 5.31
N ILE A 124 -6.14 -11.72 6.55
CA ILE A 124 -6.00 -12.57 7.75
C ILE A 124 -6.82 -13.86 7.58
N ARG A 125 -8.07 -13.76 7.10
CA ARG A 125 -8.92 -14.92 6.84
C ARG A 125 -8.33 -15.86 5.80
N ARG A 126 -7.77 -15.33 4.71
CA ARG A 126 -7.10 -16.14 3.68
C ARG A 126 -5.86 -16.85 4.23
N VAL A 127 -5.02 -16.14 4.99
CA VAL A 127 -3.83 -16.73 5.63
C VAL A 127 -4.23 -17.81 6.62
N PHE A 128 -5.24 -17.57 7.47
CA PHE A 128 -5.73 -18.55 8.43
C PHE A 128 -6.26 -19.83 7.75
N ASN A 129 -7.07 -19.71 6.71
CA ASN A 129 -7.55 -20.85 5.94
C ASN A 129 -6.41 -21.63 5.29
N THR A 130 -5.39 -20.92 4.80
CA THR A 130 -4.20 -21.53 4.19
C THR A 130 -3.39 -22.32 5.23
N VAL A 131 -3.21 -21.79 6.44
CA VAL A 131 -2.45 -22.43 7.53
C VAL A 131 -3.22 -23.60 8.15
N THR A 132 -4.55 -23.52 8.21
CA THR A 132 -5.40 -24.54 8.86
C THR A 132 -5.94 -25.58 7.88
N GLY A 133 -5.66 -25.47 6.58
CA GLY A 133 -6.08 -26.44 5.56
C GLY A 133 -7.59 -26.54 5.34
N ARG A 134 -8.36 -25.55 5.80
CA ARG A 134 -9.81 -25.49 5.59
C ARG A 134 -10.10 -24.62 4.36
N SER A 135 -10.39 -25.26 3.24
CA SER A 135 -10.88 -24.62 2.02
C SER A 135 -12.38 -24.38 2.07
#